data_AF-A0A662SPM8-F1
#
_entry.id   AF-A0A662SPM8-F1
#
_cell.length_a   1.000
_cell.length_b   1.000
_cell.length_c   1.000
_cell.angle_alpha   90.00
_cell.angle_beta   90.00
_cell.angle_gamma   90.00
#
_symmetry.space_group_name_H-M   'P 1'
#
loop_
_entity.id
_entity.type
_entity.pdbx_description
1 polymer ?
#
loop_
_entity_poly.entity_id
_entity_poly.type
_entity_poly.pdbx_seq_one_letter_code
_entity_poly.pdbx_strand_id
1 'polypeptide(L)'
;MPTIEVSLEELSDLVGVRLSVSELEELLLRTKASLEEVEGEMVVLEVTADRLDLLSVEGLSRAIKGLLGVETGAPRYEVRSSGVVLTVDRSVGPVRPYIMGAVVKGVRLSPGAIASLMQAQEKLHATIGRDRRRVAIGIHDFSKVEPPLVYRAEPAREVTFVPLHEERAMTAEEILRSTEKGVRYRHLLGDGSVVPVIRDRRGEVLSMPPIINSDLTKVTEESRDLFIDMTGTDLRSISLCMKILCADLAERGGRIESVRVIYPEFELESPDMSPQVVEADLSFIESIVGEEIGEDEVISLLRAGRIDARLEGERVIATVPAYRHDFLHPVDLAEEVAVLLGYHRLEPVMPVNVMTVGKAHPIERLSRKVRVIMVGLGYQEVANYIMTSEEVLFYTLGNGPRDVVRVGNPVSASYEVLRDTLLPGLIWFIARNPGAPLPHKVFEVGDVVIPDPEAETLARDERRIGAAISDVEVGFEDIQSHLFALGRQLGLEFELEKREAPGFLRGRCAGVRLEGEEVGIVGEISPEVLEKVKIRNPVAVFEISLTRLGEKLGWL
;
A
#
# COMPACT_ATOMS: atom_id res chain seq x y z
N MET A 1 5.09 5.34 -2.24
CA MET A 1 4.08 6.21 -1.59
C MET A 1 3.58 7.21 -2.65
N PRO A 2 2.63 8.14 -2.42
CA PRO A 2 2.31 9.13 -3.45
C PRO A 2 3.51 10.03 -3.75
N THR A 3 3.79 10.26 -5.03
CA THR A 3 4.79 11.23 -5.47
C THR A 3 4.12 12.51 -5.97
N ILE A 4 4.80 13.65 -5.89
CA ILE A 4 4.38 14.92 -6.48
C ILE A 4 5.52 15.55 -7.27
N GLU A 5 5.18 16.24 -8.35
CA GLU A 5 6.11 17.05 -9.12
C GLU A 5 6.00 18.51 -8.66
N VAL A 6 7.15 19.13 -8.40
CA VAL A 6 7.23 20.50 -7.88
C VAL A 6 8.27 21.28 -8.67
N SER A 7 7.90 22.48 -9.12
CA SER A 7 8.87 23.46 -9.64
C SER A 7 9.57 24.15 -8.47
N LEU A 8 10.90 24.12 -8.47
CA LEU A 8 11.71 24.78 -7.44
C LEU A 8 11.57 26.32 -7.50
N GLU A 9 11.38 26.88 -8.70
CA GLU A 9 11.11 28.31 -8.89
C GLU A 9 9.77 28.68 -8.25
N GLU A 10 8.71 27.94 -8.55
CA GLU A 10 7.37 28.20 -8.00
C GLU A 10 7.34 28.02 -6.48
N LEU A 11 8.00 26.99 -5.96
CA LEU A 11 8.15 26.78 -4.52
C LEU A 11 8.88 27.96 -3.87
N SER A 12 9.97 28.42 -4.48
CA SER A 12 10.74 29.57 -3.99
C SER A 12 9.90 30.85 -3.96
N ASP A 13 9.08 31.08 -4.98
CA ASP A 13 8.17 32.23 -5.05
C ASP A 13 7.11 32.19 -3.95
N LEU A 14 6.52 31.02 -3.68
CA LEU A 14 5.52 30.85 -2.63
C LEU A 14 6.12 31.00 -1.23
N VAL A 15 7.34 30.49 -1.02
CA VAL A 15 8.08 30.63 0.24
C VAL A 15 8.59 32.07 0.42
N GLY A 16 8.88 32.78 -0.66
CA GLY A 16 9.51 34.10 -0.66
C GLY A 16 11.03 34.07 -0.47
N VAL A 17 11.65 32.90 -0.60
CA VAL A 17 13.10 32.67 -0.47
C VAL A 17 13.55 31.75 -1.60
N ARG A 18 14.65 32.09 -2.25
CA ARG A 18 15.23 31.24 -3.31
C ARG A 18 15.86 30.00 -2.71
N LEU A 19 15.38 28.83 -3.09
CA LEU A 19 15.87 27.53 -2.62
C LEU A 19 16.76 26.88 -3.67
N SER A 20 17.86 26.27 -3.23
CA SER A 20 18.61 25.27 -3.98
C SER A 20 18.08 23.86 -3.69
N VAL A 21 18.40 22.91 -4.56
CA VAL A 21 18.04 21.49 -4.36
C VAL A 21 18.63 20.95 -3.05
N SER A 22 19.88 21.32 -2.71
CA SER A 22 20.52 20.89 -1.46
C SER A 22 19.85 21.45 -0.21
N GLU A 23 19.43 22.73 -0.24
CA GLU A 23 18.69 23.33 0.88
C GLU A 23 17.32 22.68 1.02
N LEU A 24 16.64 22.39 -0.09
CA LEU A 24 15.37 21.67 -0.08
C LEU A 24 15.53 20.27 0.54
N GLU A 25 16.54 19.51 0.11
CA GLU A 25 16.82 18.18 0.64
C GLU A 25 17.05 18.19 2.16
N GLU A 26 17.83 19.15 2.67
CA GLU A 26 18.05 19.31 4.11
C GLU A 26 16.76 19.66 4.88
N LEU A 27 15.92 20.55 4.33
CA LEU A 27 14.63 20.90 4.92
C LEU A 27 13.68 19.71 4.95
N LEU A 28 13.67 18.90 3.89
CA LEU A 28 12.80 17.74 3.75
C LEU A 28 13.05 16.68 4.84
N LEU A 29 14.28 16.57 5.36
CA LEU A 29 14.61 15.69 6.51
C LEU A 29 13.82 16.00 7.78
N ARG A 30 13.28 17.23 7.89
CA ARG A 30 12.45 17.71 9.01
C ARG A 30 10.97 17.79 8.63
N THR A 31 10.61 17.08 7.57
CA THR A 31 9.24 16.87 7.11
C THR A 31 9.01 15.37 6.92
N LYS A 32 7.84 14.97 6.42
CA LYS A 32 7.57 13.58 6.02
C LYS A 32 7.50 13.44 4.50
N ALA A 33 8.40 14.12 3.81
CA ALA A 33 8.61 14.04 2.37
C ALA A 33 10.11 13.86 2.07
N SER A 34 10.41 13.17 0.97
CA SER A 34 11.78 12.90 0.52
C SER A 34 11.94 13.20 -0.95
N LEU A 35 13.16 13.57 -1.35
CA LEU A 35 13.53 13.81 -2.74
C LEU A 35 13.79 12.47 -3.45
N GLU A 36 13.11 12.20 -4.55
CA GLU A 36 13.30 10.99 -5.37
C GLU A 36 14.13 11.28 -6.62
N GLU A 37 13.72 12.30 -7.37
CA GLU A 37 14.33 12.63 -8.67
C GLU A 37 14.45 14.15 -8.84
N VAL A 38 15.47 14.56 -9.60
CA VAL A 38 15.74 15.97 -9.94
C VAL A 38 15.96 16.06 -11.44
N GLU A 39 15.10 16.82 -12.12
CA GLU A 39 15.19 17.08 -13.56
C GLU A 39 15.17 18.60 -13.81
N GLY A 40 16.36 19.19 -13.86
CA GLY A 40 16.50 20.64 -14.03
C GLY A 40 15.91 21.42 -12.85
N GLU A 41 14.85 22.19 -13.09
CA GLU A 41 14.13 22.95 -12.07
C GLU A 41 12.91 22.22 -11.50
N MET A 42 12.60 21.03 -12.01
CA MET A 42 11.54 20.16 -11.50
C MET A 42 12.13 19.13 -10.55
N VAL A 43 11.48 18.95 -9.41
CA VAL A 43 11.81 17.91 -8.42
C VAL A 43 10.62 16.99 -8.22
N VAL A 44 10.90 15.70 -8.09
CA VAL A 44 9.90 14.68 -7.74
C VAL A 44 10.09 14.34 -6.27
N LEU A 45 9.04 14.53 -5.48
CA LEU A 45 9.04 14.26 -4.05
C LEU A 45 8.13 13.08 -3.73
N GLU A 46 8.62 12.13 -2.93
CA GLU A 46 7.78 11.13 -2.30
C GLU A 46 7.23 11.66 -0.97
N VAL A 47 5.93 11.50 -0.74
CA VAL A 47 5.24 12.00 0.46
C VAL A 47 4.60 10.83 1.20
N THR A 48 4.78 10.78 2.51
CA THR A 48 4.11 9.80 3.37
C THR A 48 2.58 9.91 3.31
N ALA A 49 1.88 8.78 3.51
CA ALA A 49 0.45 8.71 3.22
C ALA A 49 -0.45 9.48 4.21
N ASP A 50 0.06 9.81 5.39
CA ASP A 50 -0.61 10.57 6.46
C ASP A 50 -0.56 12.09 6.23
N ARG A 51 0.49 12.61 5.58
CA ARG A 51 0.68 14.03 5.29
C ARG A 51 0.07 14.44 3.94
N LEU A 52 -1.24 14.25 3.82
CA LEU A 52 -2.00 14.64 2.62
C LEU A 52 -1.91 16.14 2.31
N ASP A 53 -1.65 16.96 3.32
CA ASP A 53 -1.42 18.41 3.17
C ASP A 53 -0.15 18.76 2.41
N LEU A 54 0.77 17.80 2.21
CA LEU A 54 2.01 17.97 1.44
C LEU A 54 1.89 17.49 -0.01
N LEU A 55 0.71 17.10 -0.49
CA LEU A 55 0.48 16.63 -1.87
C LEU A 55 0.39 17.75 -2.92
N SER A 56 0.85 18.95 -2.57
CA SER A 56 0.83 20.15 -3.41
C SER A 56 2.04 21.04 -3.10
N VAL A 57 2.39 21.94 -4.03
CA VAL A 57 3.49 22.89 -3.82
C VAL A 57 3.14 23.90 -2.73
N GLU A 58 1.86 24.27 -2.61
CA GLU A 58 1.33 25.15 -1.57
C GLU A 58 1.47 24.49 -0.20
N GLY A 59 1.11 23.22 -0.11
CA GLY A 59 1.35 22.37 1.05
C GLY A 59 2.78 22.34 1.53
N LEU A 60 3.68 22.01 0.61
CA LEU A 60 5.11 22.01 0.86
C LEU A 60 5.64 23.39 1.27
N SER A 61 5.18 24.46 0.59
CA SER A 61 5.58 25.82 0.90
C SER A 61 5.20 26.22 2.33
N ARG A 62 4.03 25.81 2.84
CA ARG A 62 3.62 26.06 4.23
C ARG A 62 4.60 25.43 5.21
N ALA A 63 4.97 24.17 4.99
CA ALA A 63 5.93 23.47 5.85
C ALA A 63 7.31 24.15 5.82
N ILE A 64 7.82 24.46 4.63
CA ILE A 64 9.14 25.09 4.45
C ILE A 64 9.21 26.50 5.04
N LYS A 65 8.16 27.32 4.87
CA LYS A 65 8.08 28.66 5.52
C LYS A 65 8.27 28.57 7.02
N GLY A 66 7.71 27.53 7.65
CA GLY A 66 7.86 27.26 9.08
C GLY A 66 9.29 26.90 9.46
N LEU A 67 9.90 25.96 8.72
CA LEU A 67 11.28 25.51 8.96
C LEU A 67 12.33 26.62 8.76
N LEU A 68 12.10 27.52 7.81
CA LEU A 68 12.95 28.69 7.54
C LEU A 68 12.67 29.87 8.47
N GLY A 69 11.62 29.79 9.30
CA GLY A 69 11.21 30.89 10.18
C GLY A 69 10.58 32.09 9.47
N VAL A 70 10.23 31.96 8.18
CA VAL A 70 9.54 33.01 7.39
C VAL A 70 8.15 33.27 7.98
N GLU A 71 7.43 32.19 8.29
CA GLU A 71 6.17 32.26 9.02
C GLU A 71 6.13 31.09 10.02
N THR A 72 5.93 31.37 11.31
CA THR A 72 5.83 30.32 12.35
C THR A 72 4.46 30.34 13.05
N GLY A 73 4.11 29.23 13.68
CA GLY A 73 2.81 29.02 14.31
C GLY A 73 1.73 28.59 13.31
N ALA A 74 0.54 28.30 13.83
CA ALA A 74 -0.57 27.82 13.02
C ALA A 74 -1.10 28.91 12.07
N PRO A 75 -1.19 28.66 10.75
CA PRO A 75 -1.86 29.57 9.84
C PRO A 75 -3.34 29.74 10.23
N ARG A 76 -3.85 30.96 10.08
CA ARG A 76 -5.25 31.30 10.38
C ARG A 76 -5.99 31.59 9.08
N TYR A 77 -6.99 30.77 8.79
CA TYR A 77 -7.84 30.94 7.62
C TYR A 77 -9.20 31.49 8.06
N GLU A 78 -9.44 32.77 7.80
CA GLU A 78 -10.75 33.38 8.03
C GLU A 78 -11.75 32.86 6.98
N VAL A 79 -12.87 32.30 7.44
CA VAL A 79 -13.96 31.82 6.57
C VAL A 79 -15.14 32.78 6.70
N ARG A 80 -15.61 33.30 5.57
CA ARG A 80 -16.80 34.18 5.51
C ARG A 80 -17.96 33.47 4.82
N SER A 81 -19.20 33.85 5.07
CA SER A 81 -20.31 33.26 4.30
C SER A 81 -20.28 33.75 2.84
N SER A 82 -20.38 32.82 1.89
CA SER A 82 -20.51 33.15 0.46
C SER A 82 -21.93 33.58 0.07
N GLY A 83 -22.92 33.27 0.93
CA GLY A 83 -24.34 33.36 0.59
C GLY A 83 -24.84 32.26 -0.37
N VAL A 84 -23.97 31.36 -0.84
CA VAL A 84 -24.34 30.23 -1.69
C VAL A 84 -25.06 29.17 -0.86
N VAL A 85 -26.18 28.70 -1.39
CA VAL A 85 -26.95 27.58 -0.84
C VAL A 85 -26.88 26.41 -1.81
N LEU A 86 -26.48 25.24 -1.32
CA LEU A 86 -26.44 23.97 -2.05
C LEU A 86 -27.46 23.01 -1.41
N THR A 87 -28.50 22.65 -2.16
CA THR A 87 -29.56 21.75 -1.67
C THR A 87 -29.31 20.33 -2.16
N VAL A 88 -29.37 19.36 -1.25
CA VAL A 88 -29.17 17.93 -1.53
C VAL A 88 -30.51 17.22 -1.56
N ASP A 89 -30.80 16.52 -2.65
CA ASP A 89 -32.01 15.73 -2.81
C ASP A 89 -31.82 14.29 -2.30
N ARG A 90 -32.87 13.67 -1.72
CA ARG A 90 -32.80 12.29 -1.20
C ARG A 90 -32.40 11.25 -2.26
N SER A 91 -32.63 11.55 -3.55
CA SER A 91 -32.28 10.67 -4.67
C SER A 91 -30.80 10.30 -4.75
N VAL A 92 -29.88 11.10 -4.20
CA VAL A 92 -28.43 10.77 -4.25
C VAL A 92 -28.02 9.70 -3.24
N GLY A 93 -28.84 9.45 -2.21
CA GLY A 93 -28.51 8.53 -1.11
C GLY A 93 -28.02 7.13 -1.56
N PRO A 94 -28.75 6.44 -2.46
CA PRO A 94 -28.36 5.11 -2.94
C PRO A 94 -27.13 5.07 -3.86
N VAL A 95 -26.67 6.21 -4.38
CA VAL A 95 -25.63 6.29 -5.41
C VAL A 95 -24.37 6.95 -4.88
N ARG A 96 -24.49 8.18 -4.38
CA ARG A 96 -23.39 9.00 -3.87
C ARG A 96 -23.92 10.00 -2.83
N PRO A 97 -24.01 9.59 -1.55
CA PRO A 97 -24.89 10.23 -0.57
C PRO A 97 -24.46 11.63 -0.12
N TYR A 98 -23.18 11.99 -0.23
CA TYR A 98 -22.66 13.20 0.40
C TYR A 98 -22.00 14.14 -0.61
N ILE A 99 -22.20 15.44 -0.37
CA ILE A 99 -21.54 16.57 -1.02
C ILE A 99 -21.19 17.68 -0.01
N MET A 100 -20.06 18.34 -0.22
CA MET A 100 -19.73 19.62 0.39
C MET A 100 -19.32 20.62 -0.69
N GLY A 101 -19.48 21.91 -0.40
CA GLY A 101 -19.07 23.01 -1.27
C GLY A 101 -18.16 23.99 -0.56
N ALA A 102 -17.36 24.74 -1.32
CA ALA A 102 -16.63 25.92 -0.87
C ALA A 102 -16.53 26.93 -2.02
N VAL A 103 -16.44 28.22 -1.70
CA VAL A 103 -16.08 29.26 -2.68
C VAL A 103 -14.75 29.86 -2.26
N VAL A 104 -13.80 30.00 -3.17
CA VAL A 104 -12.53 30.70 -2.89
C VAL A 104 -12.36 31.83 -3.91
N LYS A 105 -12.36 33.08 -3.42
CA LYS A 105 -12.33 34.28 -4.28
C LYS A 105 -10.96 34.92 -4.38
N GLY A 106 -10.67 35.51 -5.54
CA GLY A 106 -9.46 36.29 -5.77
C GLY A 106 -8.16 35.47 -5.86
N VAL A 107 -8.26 34.19 -6.25
CA VAL A 107 -7.12 33.29 -6.45
C VAL A 107 -6.30 33.77 -7.65
N ARG A 108 -4.97 33.70 -7.53
CA ARG A 108 -4.05 33.94 -8.65
C ARG A 108 -3.71 32.60 -9.33
N LEU A 109 -4.15 32.44 -10.57
CA LEU A 109 -3.93 31.21 -11.35
C LEU A 109 -2.97 31.47 -12.51
N SER A 110 -1.70 31.13 -12.31
CA SER A 110 -0.73 30.93 -13.38
C SER A 110 -0.88 29.53 -14.00
N PRO A 111 -0.23 29.23 -15.15
CA PRO A 111 -0.16 27.87 -15.67
C PRO A 111 0.35 26.85 -14.64
N GLY A 112 1.40 27.19 -13.88
CA GLY A 112 1.94 26.37 -12.80
C GLY A 112 0.94 26.16 -11.66
N ALA A 113 0.20 27.22 -11.28
CA ALA A 113 -0.86 27.13 -10.27
C ALA A 113 -1.97 26.16 -10.66
N ILE A 114 -2.40 26.20 -11.92
CA ILE A 114 -3.43 25.30 -12.44
C ILE A 114 -2.89 23.86 -12.45
N ALA A 115 -1.65 23.66 -12.93
CA ALA A 115 -1.02 22.34 -12.93
C ALA A 115 -0.92 21.77 -11.52
N SER A 116 -0.49 22.56 -10.54
CA SER A 116 -0.40 22.13 -9.14
C SER A 116 -1.76 21.82 -8.52
N LEU A 117 -2.78 22.64 -8.79
CA LEU A 117 -4.15 22.38 -8.35
C LEU A 117 -4.73 21.09 -8.95
N MET A 118 -4.48 20.83 -10.23
CA MET A 118 -4.90 19.58 -10.88
C MET A 118 -4.14 18.38 -10.31
N GLN A 119 -2.84 18.50 -10.07
CA GLN A 119 -2.04 17.47 -9.42
C GLN A 119 -2.59 17.15 -8.02
N ALA A 120 -2.80 18.16 -7.17
CA ALA A 120 -3.35 17.98 -5.83
C ALA A 120 -4.71 17.26 -5.87
N GLN A 121 -5.59 17.68 -6.79
CA GLN A 121 -6.87 17.03 -7.03
C GLN A 121 -6.71 15.54 -7.40
N GLU A 122 -5.83 15.21 -8.34
CA GLU A 122 -5.60 13.84 -8.80
C GLU A 122 -4.96 12.96 -7.72
N LYS A 123 -4.00 13.50 -6.97
CA LYS A 123 -3.36 12.77 -5.86
C LYS A 123 -4.34 12.51 -4.72
N LEU A 124 -5.22 13.47 -4.39
CA LEU A 124 -6.31 13.27 -3.43
C LEU A 124 -7.36 12.27 -3.93
N HIS A 125 -7.68 12.25 -5.23
CA HIS A 125 -8.55 11.23 -5.83
C HIS A 125 -7.95 9.83 -5.70
N ALA A 126 -6.67 9.67 -5.98
CA ALA A 126 -5.97 8.38 -5.97
C ALA A 126 -5.77 7.84 -4.54
N THR A 127 -5.38 8.69 -3.60
CA THR A 127 -5.03 8.31 -2.22
C THR A 127 -6.27 8.16 -1.33
N ILE A 128 -6.63 9.19 -0.56
CA ILE A 128 -7.77 9.17 0.35
C ILE A 128 -9.11 8.95 -0.39
N GLY A 129 -9.20 9.42 -1.63
CA GLY A 129 -10.34 9.21 -2.52
C GLY A 129 -10.51 7.77 -3.01
N ARG A 130 -9.49 6.90 -2.86
CA ARG A 130 -9.47 5.50 -3.35
C ARG A 130 -9.92 5.39 -4.81
N ASP A 131 -9.19 6.09 -5.69
CA ASP A 131 -9.51 6.26 -7.11
C ASP A 131 -10.96 6.75 -7.31
N ARG A 132 -11.30 7.86 -6.64
CA ARG A 132 -12.61 8.54 -6.64
C ARG A 132 -13.79 7.81 -5.97
N ARG A 133 -13.62 6.55 -5.58
CA ARG A 133 -14.66 5.75 -4.93
C ARG A 133 -15.18 6.42 -3.66
N ARG A 134 -14.29 6.97 -2.83
CA ARG A 134 -14.61 7.62 -1.55
C ARG A 134 -14.84 9.11 -1.68
N VAL A 135 -14.04 9.82 -2.48
CA VAL A 135 -14.12 11.28 -2.69
C VAL A 135 -13.84 11.62 -4.15
N ALA A 136 -14.69 12.45 -4.75
CA ALA A 136 -14.48 13.05 -6.06
C ALA A 136 -14.62 14.56 -5.92
N ILE A 137 -13.74 15.29 -6.60
CA ILE A 137 -13.57 16.73 -6.45
C ILE A 137 -13.88 17.34 -7.81
N GLY A 138 -14.73 18.37 -7.83
CA GLY A 138 -14.97 19.25 -8.95
C GLY A 138 -14.51 20.66 -8.62
N ILE A 139 -13.81 21.29 -9.56
CA ILE A 139 -13.36 22.68 -9.44
C ILE A 139 -13.93 23.45 -10.63
N HIS A 140 -14.58 24.57 -10.33
CA HIS A 140 -15.41 25.33 -11.25
C HIS A 140 -15.03 26.80 -11.21
N ASP A 141 -15.02 27.47 -12.37
CA ASP A 141 -15.00 28.93 -12.43
C ASP A 141 -16.32 29.48 -11.90
N PHE A 142 -16.27 30.08 -10.71
CA PHE A 142 -17.46 30.56 -10.01
C PHE A 142 -18.13 31.74 -10.72
N SER A 143 -17.40 32.51 -11.53
CA SER A 143 -17.99 33.60 -12.31
C SER A 143 -19.05 33.11 -13.31
N LYS A 144 -19.00 31.82 -13.67
CA LYS A 144 -19.92 31.16 -14.60
C LYS A 144 -21.05 30.40 -13.90
N VAL A 145 -21.06 30.35 -12.56
CA VAL A 145 -22.03 29.61 -11.74
C VAL A 145 -23.11 30.55 -11.19
N GLU A 146 -24.39 30.16 -11.28
CA GLU A 146 -25.51 30.93 -10.73
C GLU A 146 -26.24 30.23 -9.56
N PRO A 147 -25.92 30.54 -8.29
CA PRO A 147 -26.62 30.00 -7.13
C PRO A 147 -28.15 30.33 -7.11
N PRO A 148 -28.99 29.56 -6.38
CA PRO A 148 -28.63 28.38 -5.57
C PRO A 148 -28.31 27.15 -6.42
N LEU A 149 -27.62 26.20 -5.80
CA LEU A 149 -27.20 24.95 -6.41
C LEU A 149 -28.06 23.78 -5.92
N VAL A 150 -28.22 22.76 -6.76
CA VAL A 150 -28.96 21.53 -6.43
C VAL A 150 -28.13 20.31 -6.79
N TYR A 151 -27.96 19.40 -5.83
CA TYR A 151 -27.33 18.09 -6.01
C TYR A 151 -28.39 16.99 -5.94
N ARG A 152 -28.62 16.30 -7.05
CA ARG A 152 -29.66 15.26 -7.16
C ARG A 152 -29.24 14.13 -8.11
N ALA A 153 -29.83 12.95 -7.97
CA ALA A 153 -29.66 11.87 -8.93
C ALA A 153 -30.74 11.94 -10.01
N GLU A 154 -30.33 11.87 -11.27
CA GLU A 154 -31.21 12.00 -12.44
C GLU A 154 -31.00 10.81 -13.39
N PRO A 155 -32.02 10.40 -14.16
CA PRO A 155 -31.86 9.37 -15.19
C PRO A 155 -30.79 9.77 -16.22
N ALA A 156 -29.82 8.89 -16.48
CA ALA A 156 -28.67 9.20 -17.32
C ALA A 156 -29.03 9.63 -18.76
N ARG A 157 -30.15 9.15 -19.27
CA ARG A 157 -30.68 9.52 -20.60
C ARG A 157 -31.25 10.94 -20.68
N GLU A 158 -31.58 11.55 -19.53
CA GLU A 158 -32.24 12.87 -19.43
C GLU A 158 -31.25 13.99 -19.08
N VAL A 159 -30.03 13.63 -18.67
CA VAL A 159 -28.96 14.58 -18.35
C VAL A 159 -28.11 14.80 -19.60
N THR A 160 -28.13 16.01 -20.14
CA THR A 160 -27.35 16.40 -21.33
C THR A 160 -26.55 17.65 -21.05
N PHE A 161 -25.25 17.63 -21.33
CA PHE A 161 -24.36 18.78 -21.22
C PHE A 161 -23.11 18.57 -22.07
N VAL A 162 -22.28 19.61 -22.23
CA VAL A 162 -20.95 19.49 -22.84
C VAL A 162 -19.94 19.12 -21.74
N PRO A 163 -19.42 17.88 -21.71
CA PRO A 163 -18.42 17.49 -20.73
C PRO A 163 -17.05 18.08 -21.08
N LEU A 164 -16.19 18.20 -20.07
CA LEU A 164 -14.85 18.77 -20.22
C LEU A 164 -14.03 18.03 -21.29
N HIS A 165 -13.37 18.80 -22.18
CA HIS A 165 -12.60 18.31 -23.33
C HIS A 165 -13.41 17.70 -24.48
N GLU A 166 -14.73 17.80 -24.47
CA GLU A 166 -15.58 17.46 -25.62
C GLU A 166 -16.14 18.72 -26.28
N GLU A 167 -16.42 18.64 -27.58
CA GLU A 167 -16.89 19.79 -28.38
C GLU A 167 -18.41 19.88 -28.51
N ARG A 168 -19.13 18.82 -28.13
CA ARG A 168 -20.59 18.73 -28.31
C ARG A 168 -21.29 18.29 -27.04
N ALA A 169 -22.58 18.61 -26.97
CA ALA A 169 -23.44 18.09 -25.94
C ALA A 169 -23.61 16.56 -26.08
N MET A 170 -23.56 15.87 -24.95
CA MET A 170 -23.69 14.42 -24.83
C MET A 170 -24.64 14.11 -23.67
N THR A 171 -25.38 13.02 -23.78
CA THR A 171 -26.14 12.51 -22.62
C THR A 171 -25.19 11.86 -21.62
N ALA A 172 -25.56 11.78 -20.34
CA ALA A 172 -24.76 11.08 -19.35
C ALA A 172 -24.54 9.60 -19.71
N GLU A 173 -25.52 8.96 -20.35
CA GLU A 173 -25.37 7.59 -20.87
C GLU A 173 -24.29 7.50 -21.97
N GLU A 174 -24.24 8.47 -22.90
CA GLU A 174 -23.18 8.57 -23.90
C GLU A 174 -21.82 8.79 -23.24
N ILE A 175 -21.74 9.71 -22.27
CA ILE A 175 -20.52 10.03 -21.54
C ILE A 175 -19.94 8.77 -20.89
N LEU A 176 -20.75 8.00 -20.17
CA LEU A 176 -20.34 6.77 -19.48
C LEU A 176 -19.84 5.66 -20.43
N ARG A 177 -20.25 5.70 -21.71
CA ARG A 177 -19.87 4.70 -22.72
C ARG A 177 -18.68 5.09 -23.57
N SER A 178 -18.46 6.39 -23.80
CA SER A 178 -17.60 6.85 -24.88
C SER A 178 -16.45 7.76 -24.45
N THR A 179 -16.58 8.49 -23.34
CA THR A 179 -15.48 9.34 -22.84
C THR A 179 -14.48 8.51 -22.04
N GLU A 180 -13.21 8.91 -22.05
CA GLU A 180 -12.14 8.23 -21.31
C GLU A 180 -12.48 8.09 -19.81
N LYS A 181 -12.87 9.21 -19.18
CA LYS A 181 -13.28 9.24 -17.76
C LYS A 181 -14.56 8.45 -17.51
N GLY A 182 -15.52 8.48 -18.44
CA GLY A 182 -16.74 7.70 -18.37
C GLY A 182 -16.46 6.20 -18.32
N VAL A 183 -15.69 5.69 -19.27
CA VAL A 183 -15.34 4.26 -19.34
C VAL A 183 -14.55 3.82 -18.09
N ARG A 184 -13.60 4.64 -17.65
CA ARG A 184 -12.76 4.34 -16.49
C ARG A 184 -13.56 4.27 -15.19
N TYR A 185 -14.43 5.25 -14.92
CA TYR A 185 -15.06 5.41 -13.61
C TYR A 185 -16.54 5.00 -13.53
N ARG A 186 -17.19 4.59 -14.62
CA ARG A 186 -18.61 4.17 -14.61
C ARG A 186 -18.95 3.11 -13.58
N HIS A 187 -18.00 2.23 -13.25
CA HIS A 187 -18.19 1.15 -12.28
C HIS A 187 -18.48 1.68 -10.85
N LEU A 188 -18.20 2.96 -10.58
CA LEU A 188 -18.51 3.63 -9.32
C LEU A 188 -19.99 4.05 -9.20
N LEU A 189 -20.76 3.99 -10.29
CA LEU A 189 -22.18 4.40 -10.35
C LEU A 189 -23.13 3.19 -10.51
N GLY A 190 -22.69 1.99 -10.15
CA GLY A 190 -23.51 0.78 -10.27
C GLY A 190 -23.82 0.45 -11.73
N ASP A 191 -25.10 0.38 -12.09
CA ASP A 191 -25.55 0.09 -13.46
C ASP A 191 -25.53 1.32 -14.39
N GLY A 192 -25.29 2.51 -13.85
CA GLY A 192 -25.22 3.77 -14.60
C GLY A 192 -26.56 4.28 -15.13
N SER A 193 -27.69 3.71 -14.69
CA SER A 193 -29.03 4.15 -15.10
C SER A 193 -29.41 5.53 -14.53
N VAL A 194 -28.90 5.84 -13.34
CA VAL A 194 -29.03 7.12 -12.65
C VAL A 194 -27.65 7.68 -12.34
N VAL A 195 -27.49 8.98 -12.48
CA VAL A 195 -26.22 9.68 -12.24
C VAL A 195 -26.45 10.85 -11.30
N PRO A 196 -25.56 11.10 -10.34
CA PRO A 196 -25.64 12.29 -9.52
C PRO A 196 -25.14 13.50 -10.31
N VAL A 197 -25.84 14.62 -10.20
CA VAL A 197 -25.61 15.84 -10.99
C VAL A 197 -25.70 17.05 -10.09
N ILE A 198 -24.80 18.01 -10.30
CA ILE A 198 -24.89 19.34 -9.68
C ILE A 198 -25.41 20.31 -10.74
N ARG A 199 -26.48 21.04 -10.42
CA ARG A 199 -27.05 22.09 -11.28
C ARG A 199 -27.11 23.44 -10.59
N ASP A 200 -27.06 24.50 -11.37
CA ASP A 200 -27.29 25.87 -10.92
C ASP A 200 -28.76 26.30 -11.09
N ARG A 201 -29.07 27.57 -10.76
CA ARG A 201 -30.41 28.14 -10.87
C ARG A 201 -30.94 28.21 -12.30
N ARG A 202 -30.07 28.29 -13.31
CA ARG A 202 -30.47 28.24 -14.73
C ARG A 202 -30.80 26.82 -15.17
N GLY A 203 -30.47 25.82 -14.36
CA GLY A 203 -30.60 24.40 -14.68
C GLY A 203 -29.40 23.85 -15.44
N GLU A 204 -28.32 24.61 -15.58
CA GLU A 204 -27.10 24.15 -16.26
C GLU A 204 -26.37 23.11 -15.40
N VAL A 205 -25.76 22.12 -16.05
CA VAL A 205 -24.99 21.07 -15.36
C VAL A 205 -23.58 21.57 -15.09
N LEU A 206 -23.18 21.58 -13.81
CA LEU A 206 -21.82 21.92 -13.38
C LEU A 206 -20.91 20.71 -13.50
N SER A 207 -21.35 19.59 -12.96
CA SER A 207 -20.63 18.32 -12.98
C SER A 207 -21.57 17.12 -12.87
N MET A 208 -21.05 15.97 -13.29
CA MET A 208 -21.62 14.65 -13.08
C MET A 208 -20.64 13.80 -12.27
N PRO A 209 -20.62 13.92 -10.93
CA PRO A 209 -19.67 13.18 -10.11
C PRO A 209 -19.91 11.67 -10.14
N PRO A 210 -18.89 10.82 -9.88
CA PRO A 210 -17.46 11.13 -9.78
C PRO A 210 -16.75 11.22 -11.16
N ILE A 211 -17.51 11.36 -12.26
CA ILE A 211 -17.02 11.10 -13.61
C ILE A 211 -16.31 12.33 -14.19
N ILE A 212 -17.05 13.42 -14.43
CA ILE A 212 -16.55 14.54 -15.23
C ILE A 212 -17.29 15.85 -14.90
N ASN A 213 -16.59 16.97 -15.09
CA ASN A 213 -17.14 18.32 -15.01
C ASN A 213 -17.67 18.78 -16.37
N SER A 214 -18.52 19.81 -16.39
CA SER A 214 -18.90 20.48 -17.63
C SER A 214 -17.81 21.42 -18.11
N ASP A 215 -17.65 21.53 -19.43
CA ASP A 215 -16.78 22.53 -20.05
C ASP A 215 -17.25 23.97 -19.75
N LEU A 216 -18.56 24.17 -19.49
CA LEU A 216 -19.15 25.47 -19.15
C LEU A 216 -18.40 26.20 -18.03
N THR A 217 -17.99 25.46 -17.01
CA THR A 217 -17.38 26.00 -15.79
C THR A 217 -15.88 25.69 -15.71
N LYS A 218 -15.26 25.38 -16.86
CA LYS A 218 -13.83 25.11 -16.95
C LYS A 218 -13.02 26.25 -16.36
N VAL A 219 -12.07 25.88 -15.51
CA VAL A 219 -11.07 26.76 -14.92
C VAL A 219 -9.99 27.08 -15.95
N THR A 220 -9.67 28.36 -16.06
CA THR A 220 -8.59 28.88 -16.92
C THR A 220 -7.72 29.85 -16.12
N GLU A 221 -6.65 30.38 -16.74
CA GLU A 221 -5.80 31.40 -16.12
C GLU A 221 -6.54 32.72 -15.85
N GLU A 222 -7.67 32.95 -16.51
CA GLU A 222 -8.56 34.10 -16.31
C GLU A 222 -9.47 33.92 -15.10
N SER A 223 -9.70 32.68 -14.67
CA SER A 223 -10.51 32.39 -13.49
C SER A 223 -9.86 33.02 -12.24
N ARG A 224 -10.70 33.62 -11.40
CA ARG A 224 -10.28 34.28 -10.15
C ARG A 224 -11.06 33.79 -8.95
N ASP A 225 -12.34 33.51 -9.16
CA ASP A 225 -13.23 32.99 -8.15
C ASP A 225 -13.54 31.55 -8.50
N LEU A 226 -13.32 30.63 -7.56
CA LEU A 226 -13.50 29.20 -7.75
C LEU A 226 -14.61 28.67 -6.85
N PHE A 227 -15.46 27.81 -7.40
CA PHE A 227 -16.37 26.98 -6.64
C PHE A 227 -15.84 25.56 -6.65
N ILE A 228 -15.71 24.98 -5.46
CA ILE A 228 -15.22 23.62 -5.27
C ILE A 228 -16.39 22.79 -4.76
N ASP A 229 -16.73 21.73 -5.48
CA ASP A 229 -17.61 20.69 -4.96
C ASP A 229 -16.81 19.43 -4.65
N MET A 230 -17.21 18.74 -3.59
CA MET A 230 -16.64 17.45 -3.25
C MET A 230 -17.73 16.47 -2.88
N THR A 231 -17.85 15.40 -3.64
CA THR A 231 -18.87 14.35 -3.45
C THR A 231 -18.24 13.03 -3.04
N GLY A 232 -18.98 12.20 -2.33
CA GLY A 232 -18.43 10.94 -1.83
C GLY A 232 -19.37 10.11 -1.00
N THR A 233 -18.78 9.09 -0.37
CA THR A 233 -19.46 8.14 0.52
C THR A 233 -19.08 8.35 1.98
N ASP A 234 -18.14 9.26 2.28
CA ASP A 234 -17.64 9.53 3.62
C ASP A 234 -17.40 11.03 3.85
N LEU A 235 -18.20 11.64 4.73
CA LEU A 235 -18.13 13.08 5.03
C LEU A 235 -16.78 13.51 5.61
N ARG A 236 -16.10 12.66 6.38
CA ARG A 236 -14.82 13.01 7.00
C ARG A 236 -13.73 13.18 5.95
N SER A 237 -13.62 12.25 5.00
CA SER A 237 -12.68 12.38 3.89
C SER A 237 -13.02 13.55 2.96
N ILE A 238 -14.30 13.80 2.69
CA ILE A 238 -14.73 14.99 1.92
C ILE A 238 -14.27 16.27 2.63
N SER A 239 -14.54 16.37 3.93
CA SER A 239 -14.17 17.54 4.74
C SER A 239 -12.66 17.77 4.75
N LEU A 240 -11.87 16.71 4.93
CA LEU A 240 -10.40 16.82 4.92
C LEU A 240 -9.87 17.32 3.57
N CYS A 241 -10.29 16.70 2.46
CA CYS A 241 -9.89 17.16 1.13
C CYS A 241 -10.27 18.63 0.90
N MET A 242 -11.46 19.03 1.35
CA MET A 242 -11.93 20.41 1.22
C MET A 242 -11.04 21.39 1.98
N LYS A 243 -10.67 21.06 3.22
CA LYS A 243 -9.78 21.88 4.04
C LYS A 243 -8.39 22.02 3.41
N ILE A 244 -7.84 20.94 2.87
CA ILE A 244 -6.54 20.94 2.18
C ILE A 244 -6.59 21.86 0.95
N LEU A 245 -7.52 21.65 0.01
CA LEU A 245 -7.59 22.49 -1.19
C LEU A 245 -7.92 23.96 -0.89
N CYS A 246 -8.76 24.23 0.11
CA CYS A 246 -9.03 25.60 0.51
C CYS A 246 -7.79 26.27 1.10
N ALA A 247 -6.99 25.57 1.91
CA ALA A 247 -5.73 26.07 2.42
C ALA A 247 -4.72 26.32 1.28
N ASP A 248 -4.62 25.42 0.32
CA ASP A 248 -3.74 25.58 -0.86
C ASP A 248 -4.12 26.83 -1.67
N LEU A 249 -5.40 27.00 -1.98
CA LEU A 249 -5.86 28.18 -2.71
C LEU A 249 -5.71 29.48 -1.91
N ALA A 250 -5.76 29.42 -0.57
CA ALA A 250 -5.48 30.56 0.29
C ALA A 250 -4.01 31.00 0.25
N GLU A 251 -3.05 30.06 0.13
CA GLU A 251 -1.64 30.40 -0.09
C GLU A 251 -1.43 31.15 -1.41
N ARG A 252 -2.34 30.99 -2.39
CA ARG A 252 -2.37 31.77 -3.64
C ARG A 252 -3.16 33.08 -3.55
N GLY A 253 -3.41 33.57 -2.34
CA GLY A 253 -4.14 34.81 -2.06
C GLY A 253 -5.66 34.68 -2.08
N GLY A 254 -6.17 33.45 -2.18
CA GLY A 254 -7.60 33.17 -2.15
C GLY A 254 -8.23 33.49 -0.80
N ARG A 255 -9.46 34.03 -0.83
CA ARG A 255 -10.29 34.20 0.37
C ARG A 255 -11.35 33.12 0.41
N ILE A 256 -11.33 32.33 1.48
CA ILE A 256 -12.22 31.19 1.65
C ILE A 256 -13.59 31.69 2.11
N GLU A 257 -14.63 31.25 1.43
CA GLU A 257 -16.02 31.50 1.78
C GLU A 257 -16.81 30.20 1.92
N SER A 258 -17.61 30.09 2.98
CA SER A 258 -18.43 28.92 3.29
C SER A 258 -19.69 28.87 2.42
N VAL A 259 -20.09 27.65 2.08
CA VAL A 259 -21.35 27.30 1.41
C VAL A 259 -22.25 26.61 2.43
N ARG A 260 -23.51 27.04 2.49
CA ARG A 260 -24.54 26.37 3.29
C ARG A 260 -25.09 25.18 2.52
N VAL A 261 -24.87 23.97 3.03
CA VAL A 261 -25.31 22.72 2.41
C VAL A 261 -26.52 22.18 3.18
N ILE A 262 -27.66 22.10 2.51
CA ILE A 262 -28.94 21.69 3.09
C ILE A 262 -29.24 20.26 2.64
N TYR A 263 -29.15 19.31 3.57
CA TYR A 263 -29.61 17.95 3.38
C TYR A 263 -31.06 17.79 3.82
N PRO A 264 -31.74 16.71 3.41
CA PRO A 264 -33.11 16.44 3.84
C PRO A 264 -33.24 16.21 5.36
N GLU A 265 -32.18 15.73 6.02
CA GLU A 265 -32.17 15.42 7.47
C GLU A 265 -31.35 16.41 8.32
N PHE A 266 -30.42 17.17 7.74
CA PHE A 266 -29.53 18.08 8.47
C PHE A 266 -29.02 19.21 7.56
N GLU A 267 -28.34 20.20 8.12
CA GLU A 267 -27.58 21.19 7.35
C GLU A 267 -26.18 21.36 7.92
N LEU A 268 -25.25 21.80 7.09
CA LEU A 268 -23.88 22.13 7.51
C LEU A 268 -23.35 23.33 6.74
N GLU A 269 -22.34 23.99 7.30
CA GLU A 269 -21.51 24.96 6.58
C GLU A 269 -20.15 24.33 6.25
N SER A 270 -19.68 24.56 5.03
CA SER A 270 -18.40 24.02 4.55
C SER A 270 -17.62 25.11 3.79
N PRO A 271 -16.28 25.22 3.93
CA PRO A 271 -15.44 24.39 4.79
C PRO A 271 -15.43 24.89 6.24
N ASP A 272 -15.26 23.97 7.18
CA ASP A 272 -14.90 24.31 8.56
C ASP A 272 -13.37 24.31 8.72
N MET A 273 -12.78 25.50 8.72
CA MET A 273 -11.33 25.70 8.88
C MET A 273 -10.90 25.90 10.34
N SER A 274 -11.75 25.54 11.30
CA SER A 274 -11.39 25.61 12.72
C SER A 274 -10.24 24.64 13.04
N PRO A 275 -9.20 25.09 13.77
CA PRO A 275 -8.11 24.21 14.16
C PRO A 275 -8.59 23.20 15.22
N GLN A 276 -7.84 22.10 15.33
CA GLN A 276 -8.03 21.12 16.40
C GLN A 276 -7.03 21.37 17.54
N VAL A 277 -7.40 21.02 18.77
CA VAL A 277 -6.53 21.12 19.94
C VAL A 277 -6.11 19.73 20.36
N VAL A 278 -4.80 19.53 20.51
CA VAL A 278 -4.17 18.30 20.98
C VAL A 278 -3.32 18.64 22.19
N GLU A 279 -3.36 17.79 23.21
CA GLU A 279 -2.61 18.01 24.45
C GLU A 279 -1.84 16.77 24.87
N ALA A 280 -0.65 16.99 25.43
CA ALA A 280 0.17 15.95 26.02
C ALA A 280 1.03 16.54 27.14
N ASP A 281 1.37 15.75 28.16
CA ASP A 281 2.36 16.15 29.15
C ASP A 281 3.74 16.27 28.49
N LEU A 282 4.53 17.29 28.86
CA LEU A 282 5.88 17.47 28.33
C LEU A 282 6.75 16.22 28.57
N SER A 283 6.67 15.65 29.77
CA SER A 283 7.39 14.42 30.13
C SER A 283 6.97 13.23 29.28
N PHE A 284 5.71 13.18 28.82
CA PHE A 284 5.26 12.13 27.91
C PHE A 284 5.93 12.29 26.55
N ILE A 285 5.92 13.51 25.99
CA ILE A 285 6.61 13.81 24.72
C ILE A 285 8.08 13.39 24.80
N GLU A 286 8.81 13.88 25.80
CA GLU A 286 10.23 13.57 26.00
C GLU A 286 10.49 12.07 26.19
N SER A 287 9.61 11.36 26.91
CA SER A 287 9.74 9.91 27.09
C SER A 287 9.60 9.12 25.79
N ILE A 288 8.78 9.61 24.86
CA ILE A 288 8.57 8.98 23.54
C ILE A 288 9.72 9.35 22.59
N VAL A 289 10.17 10.61 22.59
CA VAL A 289 11.30 11.04 21.76
C VAL A 289 12.61 10.39 22.24
N GLY A 290 12.75 10.18 23.56
CA GLY A 290 13.91 9.55 24.19
C GLY A 290 14.99 10.52 24.67
N GLU A 291 14.71 11.83 24.71
CA GLU A 291 15.63 12.88 25.15
C GLU A 291 14.86 13.99 25.90
N GLU A 292 15.51 14.65 26.86
CA GLU A 292 15.00 15.86 27.50
C GLU A 292 15.23 17.06 26.57
N ILE A 293 14.15 17.64 26.04
CA ILE A 293 14.20 18.71 25.02
C ILE A 293 13.93 20.06 25.68
N GLY A 294 13.07 20.09 26.70
CA GLY A 294 12.66 21.31 27.38
C GLY A 294 11.54 22.08 26.66
N GLU A 295 10.77 22.82 27.46
CA GLU A 295 9.56 23.55 27.04
C GLU A 295 9.81 24.48 25.84
N ASP A 296 10.81 25.36 25.95
CA ASP A 296 11.06 26.41 24.95
C ASP A 296 11.39 25.82 23.57
N GLU A 297 12.21 24.75 23.53
CA GLU A 297 12.57 24.09 22.29
C GLU A 297 11.39 23.31 21.72
N VAL A 298 10.62 22.58 22.54
CA VAL A 298 9.38 21.90 22.08
C VAL A 298 8.40 22.89 21.45
N ILE A 299 8.12 24.02 22.11
CA ILE A 299 7.22 25.05 21.58
C ILE A 299 7.79 25.64 20.28
N SER A 300 9.09 25.96 20.24
CA SER A 300 9.75 26.49 19.06
C SER A 300 9.69 25.52 17.87
N LEU A 301 9.94 24.23 18.11
CA LEU A 301 9.85 23.17 17.11
C LEU A 301 8.43 23.10 16.55
N LEU A 302 7.40 22.95 17.38
CA LEU A 302 6.01 22.89 16.93
C LEU A 302 5.60 24.13 16.13
N ARG A 303 6.05 25.32 16.55
CA ARG A 303 5.83 26.56 15.79
C ARG A 303 6.53 26.55 14.42
N ALA A 304 7.73 25.98 14.31
CA ALA A 304 8.37 25.74 13.03
C ALA A 304 7.61 24.70 12.18
N GLY A 305 6.93 23.74 12.81
CA GLY A 305 5.99 22.81 12.16
C GLY A 305 4.63 23.41 11.77
N ARG A 306 4.47 24.74 11.87
CA ARG A 306 3.21 25.47 11.61
C ARG A 306 2.08 25.05 12.55
N ILE A 307 2.42 24.80 13.82
CA ILE A 307 1.48 24.49 14.90
C ILE A 307 1.68 25.53 16.01
N ASP A 308 0.60 26.15 16.49
CA ASP A 308 0.72 27.01 17.68
C ASP A 308 0.78 26.11 18.92
N ALA A 309 1.71 26.38 19.83
CA ALA A 309 1.86 25.62 21.06
C ALA A 309 2.10 26.55 22.24
N ARG A 310 1.65 26.13 23.43
CA ARG A 310 1.87 26.81 24.71
C ARG A 310 1.87 25.79 25.84
N LEU A 311 2.55 26.09 26.93
CA LEU A 311 2.49 25.28 28.14
C LEU A 311 1.37 25.76 29.08
N GLU A 312 0.61 24.83 29.64
CA GLU A 312 -0.31 25.03 30.75
C GLU A 312 0.02 24.06 31.89
N GLY A 313 0.75 24.52 32.90
CA GLY A 313 1.28 23.64 33.94
C GLY A 313 2.37 22.74 33.37
N GLU A 314 2.11 21.43 33.28
CA GLU A 314 3.04 20.44 32.69
C GLU A 314 2.59 19.99 31.28
N ARG A 315 1.46 20.50 30.80
CA ARG A 315 0.84 20.10 29.52
C ARG A 315 1.17 21.06 28.40
N VAL A 316 1.65 20.51 27.28
CA VAL A 316 1.77 21.21 26.01
C VAL A 316 0.41 21.18 25.31
N ILE A 317 -0.17 22.36 25.11
CA ILE A 317 -1.43 22.55 24.38
C ILE A 317 -1.10 23.01 22.96
N ALA A 318 -1.25 22.11 21.99
CA ALA A 318 -0.98 22.33 20.57
C ALA A 318 -2.29 22.61 19.80
N THR A 319 -2.30 23.70 19.03
CA THR A 319 -3.38 24.10 18.13
C THR A 319 -2.96 23.78 16.71
N VAL A 320 -3.49 22.67 16.20
CA VAL A 320 -3.13 22.08 14.92
C VAL A 320 -4.06 22.60 13.83
N PRO A 321 -3.54 23.07 12.67
CA PRO A 321 -4.34 23.57 11.57
C PRO A 321 -5.34 22.55 11.02
N ALA A 322 -6.48 23.04 10.50
CA ALA A 322 -7.59 22.20 10.07
C ALA A 322 -7.27 21.25 8.89
N TYR A 323 -6.22 21.56 8.11
CA TYR A 323 -5.77 20.72 6.98
C TYR A 323 -4.92 19.51 7.44
N ARG A 324 -4.44 19.48 8.69
CA ARG A 324 -3.76 18.34 9.31
C ARG A 324 -4.80 17.47 10.02
N HIS A 325 -4.87 16.19 9.68
CA HIS A 325 -5.78 15.21 10.30
C HIS A 325 -5.02 13.96 10.79
N ASP A 326 -3.70 14.04 10.80
CA ASP A 326 -2.77 13.00 11.24
C ASP A 326 -2.56 13.00 12.77
N PHE A 327 -3.12 13.97 13.51
CA PHE A 327 -3.13 13.98 14.97
C PHE A 327 -4.37 13.28 15.53
N LEU A 328 -4.22 12.02 15.93
CA LEU A 328 -5.27 11.18 16.51
C LEU A 328 -4.97 10.80 17.97
N HIS A 329 -3.72 10.93 18.39
CA HIS A 329 -3.22 10.55 19.71
C HIS A 329 -2.09 11.49 20.17
N PRO A 330 -1.85 11.68 21.48
CA PRO A 330 -0.71 12.43 21.99
C PRO A 330 0.67 12.00 21.45
N VAL A 331 0.79 10.77 20.94
CA VAL A 331 2.02 10.28 20.30
C VAL A 331 2.32 11.00 19.00
N ASP A 332 1.30 11.44 18.25
CA ASP A 332 1.50 12.17 17.00
C ASP A 332 2.10 13.56 17.28
N LEU A 333 1.83 14.13 18.47
CA LEU A 333 2.50 15.33 18.94
C LEU A 333 3.98 15.08 19.25
N ALA A 334 4.29 13.94 19.87
CA ALA A 334 5.69 13.56 20.14
C ALA A 334 6.45 13.24 18.84
N GLU A 335 5.81 12.57 17.88
CA GLU A 335 6.36 12.33 16.54
C GLU A 335 6.66 13.66 15.83
N GLU A 336 5.72 14.61 15.83
CA GLU A 336 5.92 15.91 15.19
C GLU A 336 7.13 16.65 15.79
N VAL A 337 7.29 16.61 17.12
CA VAL A 337 8.49 17.15 17.80
C VAL A 337 9.75 16.44 17.35
N ALA A 338 9.75 15.10 17.28
CA ALA A 338 10.93 14.33 16.89
C ALA A 338 11.34 14.55 15.42
N VAL A 339 10.37 14.63 14.51
CA VAL A 339 10.59 14.94 13.09
C VAL A 339 11.17 16.35 12.93
N LEU A 340 10.60 17.33 13.64
CA LEU A 340 11.05 18.72 13.58
C LEU A 340 12.41 18.93 14.27
N LEU A 341 12.71 18.18 15.33
CA LEU A 341 14.05 18.13 15.92
C LEU A 341 15.04 17.57 14.89
N GLY A 342 14.61 16.56 14.15
CA GLY A 342 15.40 15.85 13.14
C GLY A 342 16.05 14.62 13.74
N TYR A 343 15.69 13.43 13.25
CA TYR A 343 16.16 12.15 13.82
C TYR A 343 17.69 12.00 13.86
N HIS A 344 18.40 12.67 12.96
CA HIS A 344 19.87 12.66 12.94
C HIS A 344 20.52 13.36 14.16
N ARG A 345 19.75 14.12 14.95
CA ARG A 345 20.21 14.75 16.19
C ARG A 345 20.02 13.87 17.42
N LEU A 346 19.18 12.84 17.35
CA LEU A 346 18.89 11.97 18.49
C LEU A 346 20.08 11.07 18.79
N GLU A 347 20.54 11.06 20.04
CA GLU A 347 21.63 10.18 20.48
C GLU A 347 21.15 8.72 20.57
N PRO A 348 21.82 7.76 19.91
CA PRO A 348 21.43 6.36 20.00
C PRO A 348 21.77 5.78 21.39
N VAL A 349 20.75 5.33 22.11
CA VAL A 349 20.90 4.72 23.45
C VAL A 349 20.65 3.22 23.39
N MET A 350 21.51 2.43 24.04
CA MET A 350 21.29 1.00 24.23
C MET A 350 20.25 0.77 25.34
N PRO A 351 19.13 0.06 25.10
CA PRO A 351 18.15 -0.16 26.15
C PRO A 351 18.73 -1.05 27.26
N VAL A 352 18.74 -0.53 28.48
CA VAL A 352 19.41 -1.18 29.64
C VAL A 352 18.63 -2.36 30.22
N ASN A 353 17.31 -2.44 29.99
CA ASN A 353 16.40 -3.41 30.62
C ASN A 353 15.85 -4.49 29.66
N VAL A 354 16.45 -4.68 28.49
CA VAL A 354 15.97 -5.66 27.48
C VAL A 354 16.92 -6.85 27.27
N MET A 355 17.92 -7.01 28.14
CA MET A 355 18.89 -8.09 28.04
C MET A 355 18.20 -9.44 28.30
N THR A 356 17.89 -10.14 27.21
CA THR A 356 17.24 -11.44 27.21
C THR A 356 18.14 -12.50 26.58
N VAL A 357 17.95 -13.76 26.96
CA VAL A 357 18.68 -14.89 26.36
C VAL A 357 17.84 -15.51 25.27
N GLY A 358 18.22 -15.30 24.02
CA GLY A 358 17.60 -15.96 22.87
C GLY A 358 17.86 -17.47 22.85
N LYS A 359 16.88 -18.24 22.37
CA LYS A 359 17.04 -19.67 22.07
C LYS A 359 16.55 -19.94 20.64
N ALA A 360 17.27 -20.78 19.90
CA ALA A 360 16.82 -21.20 18.58
C ALA A 360 15.61 -22.13 18.70
N HIS A 361 14.60 -21.94 17.84
CA HIS A 361 13.47 -22.86 17.72
C HIS A 361 13.98 -24.28 17.41
N PRO A 362 13.44 -25.34 18.02
CA PRO A 362 14.01 -26.68 17.85
C PRO A 362 14.04 -27.17 16.40
N ILE A 363 13.03 -26.83 15.58
CA ILE A 363 13.01 -27.21 14.15
C ILE A 363 14.20 -26.62 13.39
N GLU A 364 14.64 -25.41 13.76
CA GLU A 364 15.78 -24.75 13.12
C GLU A 364 17.10 -25.40 13.55
N ARG A 365 17.19 -25.88 14.79
CA ARG A 365 18.35 -26.67 15.25
C ARG A 365 18.46 -27.97 14.46
N LEU A 366 17.34 -28.69 14.30
CA LEU A 366 17.28 -29.91 13.49
C LEU A 366 17.62 -29.62 12.02
N SER A 367 16.98 -28.61 11.43
CA SER A 367 17.19 -28.19 10.04
C SER A 367 18.67 -27.87 9.76
N ARG A 368 19.33 -27.10 10.63
CA ARG A 368 20.77 -26.81 10.52
C ARG A 368 21.62 -28.07 10.60
N LYS A 369 21.30 -29.00 11.51
CA LYS A 369 22.02 -30.27 11.63
C LYS A 369 21.89 -31.10 10.35
N VAL A 370 20.68 -31.20 9.79
CA VAL A 370 20.41 -31.91 8.52
C VAL A 370 21.18 -31.28 7.37
N ARG A 371 21.18 -29.95 7.24
CA ARG A 371 21.95 -29.24 6.20
C ARG A 371 23.45 -29.58 6.25
N VAL A 372 24.05 -29.53 7.43
CA VAL A 372 25.48 -29.88 7.61
C VAL A 372 25.76 -31.32 7.20
N ILE A 373 24.88 -32.26 7.56
CA ILE A 373 25.02 -33.68 7.18
C ILE A 373 24.93 -33.84 5.65
N MET A 374 23.93 -33.25 5.01
CA MET A 374 23.74 -33.37 3.55
C MET A 374 24.90 -32.75 2.75
N VAL A 375 25.43 -31.61 3.20
CA VAL A 375 26.66 -31.02 2.64
C VAL A 375 27.84 -31.98 2.81
N GLY A 376 28.00 -32.59 3.99
CA GLY A 376 29.03 -33.60 4.25
C GLY A 376 28.90 -34.87 3.38
N LEU A 377 27.69 -35.19 2.93
CA LEU A 377 27.40 -36.27 1.98
C LEU A 377 27.64 -35.86 0.51
N GLY A 378 28.12 -34.64 0.27
CA GLY A 378 28.46 -34.13 -1.05
C GLY A 378 27.29 -33.55 -1.84
N TYR A 379 26.18 -33.20 -1.17
CA TYR A 379 25.07 -32.52 -1.82
C TYR A 379 25.23 -30.99 -1.79
N GLN A 380 24.73 -30.34 -2.84
CA GLN A 380 24.54 -28.89 -2.91
C GLN A 380 23.14 -28.53 -2.43
N GLU A 381 23.03 -27.60 -1.47
CA GLU A 381 21.72 -27.06 -1.08
C GLU A 381 21.17 -26.15 -2.18
N VAL A 382 19.88 -26.28 -2.46
CA VAL A 382 19.11 -25.41 -3.35
C VAL A 382 17.91 -24.84 -2.60
N ALA A 383 17.44 -23.67 -3.05
CA ALA A 383 16.28 -23.00 -2.48
C ALA A 383 15.26 -22.75 -3.59
N ASN A 384 14.18 -23.54 -3.61
CA ASN A 384 13.10 -23.37 -4.56
C ASN A 384 11.97 -22.51 -3.97
N TYR A 385 11.17 -21.89 -4.83
CA TYR A 385 9.99 -21.15 -4.40
C TYR A 385 8.96 -22.07 -3.73
N ILE A 386 8.31 -21.55 -2.68
CA ILE A 386 7.16 -22.22 -2.03
C ILE A 386 5.90 -22.14 -2.90
N MET A 387 5.71 -21.00 -3.58
CA MET A 387 4.67 -20.83 -4.60
C MET A 387 5.16 -21.41 -5.93
N THR A 388 4.29 -22.17 -6.60
CA THR A 388 4.56 -22.80 -7.89
C THR A 388 3.27 -22.88 -8.71
N SER A 389 3.33 -23.46 -9.90
CA SER A 389 2.17 -23.73 -10.73
C SER A 389 1.59 -25.13 -10.48
N GLU A 390 0.31 -25.30 -10.77
CA GLU A 390 -0.33 -26.63 -10.80
C GLU A 390 0.39 -27.56 -11.78
N GLU A 391 0.83 -27.02 -12.92
CA GLU A 391 1.59 -27.78 -13.94
C GLU A 391 2.82 -28.46 -13.31
N VAL A 392 3.63 -27.68 -12.60
CA VAL A 392 4.86 -28.18 -11.96
C VAL A 392 4.51 -29.11 -10.80
N LEU A 393 3.58 -28.73 -9.91
CA LEU A 393 3.32 -29.47 -8.68
C LEU A 393 2.58 -30.81 -8.90
N PHE A 394 1.68 -30.85 -9.88
CA PHE A 394 0.78 -31.99 -10.09
C PHE A 394 1.29 -32.97 -11.13
N TYR A 395 1.89 -32.46 -12.21
CA TYR A 395 2.17 -33.28 -13.38
C TYR A 395 3.62 -33.73 -13.47
N THR A 396 4.55 -33.13 -12.72
CA THR A 396 5.93 -33.60 -12.64
C THR A 396 5.99 -35.04 -12.14
N LEU A 397 5.36 -35.34 -11.00
CA LEU A 397 5.29 -36.71 -10.48
C LEU A 397 4.05 -37.49 -10.97
N GLY A 398 3.26 -36.94 -11.89
CA GLY A 398 2.07 -37.63 -12.42
C GLY A 398 0.98 -37.91 -11.37
N ASN A 399 0.93 -37.15 -10.28
CA ASN A 399 -0.09 -37.25 -9.24
C ASN A 399 -1.45 -36.69 -9.68
N GLY A 400 -1.47 -35.83 -10.72
CA GLY A 400 -2.67 -35.13 -11.16
C GLY A 400 -3.17 -34.09 -10.14
N PRO A 401 -4.31 -33.44 -10.43
CA PRO A 401 -4.92 -32.47 -9.51
C PRO A 401 -5.23 -33.09 -8.15
N ARG A 402 -4.80 -32.43 -7.07
CA ARG A 402 -5.03 -32.83 -5.68
C ARG A 402 -5.26 -31.61 -4.80
N ASP A 403 -5.67 -31.86 -3.56
CA ASP A 403 -5.95 -30.80 -2.59
C ASP A 403 -4.66 -30.13 -2.12
N VAL A 404 -4.54 -28.83 -2.39
CA VAL A 404 -3.40 -27.96 -2.04
C VAL A 404 -3.91 -26.54 -1.83
N VAL A 405 -3.15 -25.75 -1.08
CA VAL A 405 -3.47 -24.33 -0.88
C VAL A 405 -3.26 -23.55 -2.18
N ARG A 406 -4.27 -22.74 -2.55
CA ARG A 406 -4.35 -21.96 -3.80
C ARG A 406 -4.34 -20.47 -3.51
N VAL A 407 -3.64 -19.70 -4.34
CA VAL A 407 -3.63 -18.24 -4.27
C VAL A 407 -4.89 -17.70 -4.95
N GLY A 408 -5.68 -16.88 -4.25
CA GLY A 408 -6.98 -16.41 -4.77
C GLY A 408 -6.89 -15.43 -5.96
N ASN A 409 -5.83 -14.63 -6.03
CA ASN A 409 -5.57 -13.71 -7.14
C ASN A 409 -4.07 -13.66 -7.46
N PRO A 410 -3.53 -14.71 -8.12
CA PRO A 410 -2.10 -14.81 -8.36
C PRO A 410 -1.64 -13.78 -9.39
N VAL A 411 -0.46 -13.20 -9.17
CA VAL A 411 0.15 -12.21 -10.08
C VAL A 411 0.59 -12.85 -11.41
N SER A 412 0.81 -14.17 -11.44
CA SER A 412 1.08 -14.94 -12.64
C SER A 412 0.73 -16.41 -12.44
N ALA A 413 0.59 -17.15 -13.55
CA ALA A 413 0.33 -18.60 -13.54
C ALA A 413 1.48 -19.43 -12.91
N SER A 414 2.65 -18.83 -12.67
CA SER A 414 3.76 -19.51 -12.00
C SER A 414 3.61 -19.57 -10.48
N TYR A 415 2.62 -18.89 -9.91
CA TYR A 415 2.42 -18.74 -8.45
C TYR A 415 0.97 -19.02 -8.03
N GLU A 416 0.35 -20.05 -8.61
CA GLU A 416 -1.06 -20.40 -8.40
C GLU A 416 -1.30 -21.23 -7.13
N VAL A 417 -0.32 -22.04 -6.72
CA VAL A 417 -0.44 -22.99 -5.62
C VAL A 417 0.79 -22.96 -4.71
N LEU A 418 0.61 -23.35 -3.45
CA LEU A 418 1.71 -23.64 -2.54
C LEU A 418 2.11 -25.11 -2.65
N ARG A 419 3.43 -25.37 -2.62
CA ARG A 419 3.96 -26.73 -2.68
C ARG A 419 3.61 -27.53 -1.42
N ASP A 420 3.19 -28.77 -1.61
CA ASP A 420 2.95 -29.78 -0.58
C ASP A 420 4.08 -30.84 -0.52
N THR A 421 5.10 -30.69 -1.38
CA THR A 421 6.32 -31.51 -1.50
C THR A 421 7.44 -30.68 -2.14
N LEU A 422 8.70 -31.00 -1.82
CA LEU A 422 9.91 -30.43 -2.38
C LEU A 422 10.36 -31.12 -3.68
N LEU A 423 9.93 -32.36 -3.91
CA LEU A 423 10.44 -33.21 -5.01
C LEU A 423 10.28 -32.58 -6.41
N PRO A 424 9.12 -32.02 -6.81
CA PRO A 424 9.00 -31.41 -8.13
C PRO A 424 9.99 -30.26 -8.35
N GLY A 425 10.25 -29.45 -7.31
CA GLY A 425 11.23 -28.35 -7.38
C GLY A 425 12.64 -28.87 -7.62
N LEU A 426 13.06 -29.91 -6.89
CA LEU A 426 14.37 -30.56 -7.05
C LEU A 426 14.55 -31.17 -8.43
N ILE A 427 13.53 -31.86 -8.96
CA ILE A 427 13.57 -32.46 -10.30
C ILE A 427 13.68 -31.36 -11.37
N TRP A 428 12.88 -30.29 -11.26
CA TRP A 428 12.96 -29.17 -12.20
C TRP A 428 14.27 -28.40 -12.11
N PHE A 429 14.89 -28.34 -10.94
CA PHE A 429 16.23 -27.78 -10.78
C PHE A 429 17.25 -28.57 -11.62
N ILE A 430 17.25 -29.91 -11.53
CA ILE A 430 18.10 -30.78 -12.35
C ILE A 430 17.79 -30.58 -13.85
N ALA A 431 16.50 -30.59 -14.23
CA ALA A 431 16.06 -30.41 -15.61
C ALA A 431 16.54 -29.10 -16.25
N ARG A 432 16.64 -28.02 -15.45
CA ARG A 432 17.10 -26.70 -15.92
C ARG A 432 18.62 -26.55 -15.96
N ASN A 433 19.37 -27.51 -15.41
CA ASN A 433 20.83 -27.48 -15.33
C ASN A 433 21.51 -28.67 -16.04
N PRO A 434 21.12 -29.03 -17.28
CA PRO A 434 21.68 -30.21 -17.95
C PRO A 434 23.18 -30.10 -18.29
N GLY A 435 23.73 -28.88 -18.30
CA GLY A 435 25.14 -28.62 -18.56
C GLY A 435 26.05 -28.72 -17.33
N ALA A 436 25.50 -28.90 -16.13
CA ALA A 436 26.30 -29.04 -14.92
C ALA A 436 27.04 -30.40 -14.89
N PRO A 437 28.27 -30.50 -14.36
CA PRO A 437 29.00 -31.76 -14.24
C PRO A 437 28.24 -32.78 -13.40
N LEU A 438 28.25 -34.04 -13.84
CA LEU A 438 27.70 -35.16 -13.07
C LEU A 438 28.69 -35.66 -12.00
N PRO A 439 28.22 -36.27 -10.91
CA PRO A 439 26.81 -36.42 -10.52
C PRO A 439 26.16 -35.10 -10.06
N HIS A 440 24.88 -34.90 -10.38
CA HIS A 440 24.07 -33.87 -9.73
C HIS A 440 23.57 -34.41 -8.39
N LYS A 441 24.06 -33.83 -7.28
CA LYS A 441 23.55 -34.10 -5.93
C LYS A 441 22.99 -32.83 -5.35
N VAL A 442 21.66 -32.70 -5.31
CA VAL A 442 20.98 -31.50 -4.80
C VAL A 442 20.01 -31.84 -3.68
N PHE A 443 19.89 -30.96 -2.69
CA PHE A 443 18.93 -31.11 -1.61
C PHE A 443 18.33 -29.78 -1.22
N GLU A 444 17.17 -29.82 -0.56
CA GLU A 444 16.53 -28.65 0.00
C GLU A 444 15.96 -28.99 1.37
N VAL A 445 16.22 -28.13 2.37
CA VAL A 445 15.47 -28.11 3.63
C VAL A 445 14.54 -26.92 3.60
N GLY A 446 13.24 -27.17 3.45
CA GLY A 446 12.25 -26.11 3.22
C GLY A 446 10.86 -26.48 3.70
N ASP A 447 10.02 -25.46 3.83
CA ASP A 447 8.62 -25.62 4.24
C ASP A 447 7.75 -26.03 3.05
N VAL A 448 6.74 -26.86 3.36
CA VAL A 448 5.63 -27.21 2.49
C VAL A 448 4.34 -26.91 3.24
N VAL A 449 3.26 -26.62 2.51
CA VAL A 449 1.96 -26.28 3.10
C VAL A 449 0.97 -27.41 2.83
N ILE A 450 0.40 -27.94 3.90
CA ILE A 450 -0.53 -29.06 3.87
C ILE A 450 -1.92 -28.56 4.29
N PRO A 451 -2.98 -28.77 3.47
CA PRO A 451 -4.35 -28.51 3.90
C PRO A 451 -4.66 -29.27 5.19
N ASP A 452 -5.23 -28.57 6.17
CA ASP A 452 -5.57 -29.13 7.48
C ASP A 452 -6.86 -28.47 8.00
N PRO A 453 -8.03 -29.11 7.81
CA PRO A 453 -9.32 -28.55 8.25
C PRO A 453 -9.43 -28.29 9.76
N GLU A 454 -8.58 -28.90 10.57
CA GLU A 454 -8.58 -28.73 12.04
C GLU A 454 -7.68 -27.55 12.48
N ALA A 455 -6.80 -27.07 11.60
CA ALA A 455 -5.98 -25.89 11.88
C ALA A 455 -6.81 -24.59 11.76
N GLU A 456 -6.47 -23.58 12.56
CA GLU A 456 -7.15 -22.27 12.56
C GLU A 456 -7.19 -21.62 11.17
N THR A 457 -6.12 -21.77 10.40
CA THR A 457 -5.96 -21.22 9.05
C THR A 457 -6.36 -22.21 7.94
N LEU A 458 -6.90 -23.38 8.31
CA LEU A 458 -7.22 -24.50 7.40
C LEU A 458 -6.01 -25.10 6.67
N ALA A 459 -4.80 -24.76 7.10
CA ALA A 459 -3.54 -25.26 6.55
C ALA A 459 -2.46 -25.27 7.64
N ARG A 460 -1.45 -26.12 7.47
CA ARG A 460 -0.28 -26.17 8.35
C ARG A 460 1.02 -26.25 7.56
N ASP A 461 2.06 -25.68 8.12
CA ASP A 461 3.41 -25.76 7.59
C ASP A 461 4.11 -27.02 8.11
N GLU A 462 4.72 -27.78 7.20
CA GLU A 462 5.62 -28.87 7.55
C GLU A 462 7.02 -28.58 6.98
N ARG A 463 8.05 -28.65 7.83
CA ARG A 463 9.46 -28.57 7.40
C ARG A 463 9.89 -29.93 6.88
N ARG A 464 10.40 -29.98 5.66
CA ARG A 464 10.88 -31.21 5.01
C ARG A 464 12.34 -31.09 4.56
N ILE A 465 12.98 -32.25 4.40
CA ILE A 465 14.22 -32.43 3.64
C ILE A 465 13.89 -33.22 2.39
N GLY A 466 14.18 -32.67 1.22
CA GLY A 466 14.15 -33.37 -0.05
C GLY A 466 15.55 -33.48 -0.62
N ALA A 467 15.88 -34.58 -1.28
CA ALA A 467 17.16 -34.77 -1.96
C ALA A 467 16.98 -35.51 -3.28
N ALA A 468 17.83 -35.20 -4.25
CA ALA A 468 17.87 -35.83 -5.56
C ALA A 468 19.32 -36.09 -6.01
N ILE A 469 19.56 -37.28 -6.56
CA ILE A 469 20.81 -37.67 -7.22
C ILE A 469 20.50 -37.98 -8.68
N SER A 470 21.30 -37.43 -9.61
CA SER A 470 21.29 -37.80 -11.01
C SER A 470 22.71 -38.01 -11.54
N ASP A 471 22.97 -39.17 -12.15
CA ASP A 471 24.24 -39.52 -12.79
C ASP A 471 23.98 -40.52 -13.94
N VAL A 472 25.01 -40.89 -14.70
CA VAL A 472 24.92 -41.87 -15.80
C VAL A 472 24.37 -43.21 -15.32
N GLU A 473 24.78 -43.64 -14.13
CA GLU A 473 24.28 -44.85 -13.45
C GLU A 473 23.89 -44.47 -12.02
N VAL A 474 22.59 -44.40 -11.76
CA VAL A 474 22.00 -44.21 -10.42
C VAL A 474 20.84 -45.16 -10.26
N GLY A 475 20.80 -45.86 -9.14
CA GLY A 475 19.68 -46.71 -8.74
C GLY A 475 19.11 -46.35 -7.36
N PHE A 476 18.14 -47.12 -6.93
CA PHE A 476 17.51 -47.01 -5.62
C PHE A 476 18.52 -47.09 -4.47
N GLU A 477 19.52 -47.97 -4.60
CA GLU A 477 20.52 -48.25 -3.58
C GLU A 477 21.42 -47.03 -3.30
N ASP A 478 21.68 -46.20 -4.33
CA ASP A 478 22.47 -44.97 -4.21
C ASP A 478 21.76 -43.97 -3.29
N ILE A 479 20.49 -43.66 -3.55
CA ILE A 479 19.73 -42.71 -2.74
C ILE A 479 19.41 -43.27 -1.34
N GLN A 480 19.14 -44.59 -1.25
CA GLN A 480 18.87 -45.29 -0.01
C GLN A 480 20.07 -45.22 0.96
N SER A 481 21.28 -45.42 0.45
CA SER A 481 22.49 -45.39 1.29
C SER A 481 22.71 -44.01 1.94
N HIS A 482 22.44 -42.92 1.21
CA HIS A 482 22.53 -41.56 1.74
C HIS A 482 21.41 -41.25 2.74
N LEU A 483 20.19 -41.76 2.50
CA LEU A 483 19.10 -41.69 3.46
C LEU A 483 19.45 -42.38 4.79
N PHE A 484 20.00 -43.61 4.74
CA PHE A 484 20.43 -44.31 5.95
C PHE A 484 21.62 -43.64 6.62
N ALA A 485 22.54 -43.03 5.85
CA ALA A 485 23.62 -42.23 6.42
C ALA A 485 23.09 -41.00 7.17
N LEU A 486 22.10 -40.30 6.62
CA LEU A 486 21.40 -39.20 7.29
C LEU A 486 20.76 -39.67 8.59
N GLY A 487 19.98 -40.77 8.56
CA GLY A 487 19.37 -41.37 9.75
C GLY A 487 20.42 -41.68 10.83
N ARG A 488 21.49 -42.39 10.46
CA ARG A 488 22.58 -42.75 11.38
C ARG A 488 23.24 -41.53 12.03
N GLN A 489 23.47 -40.44 11.29
CA GLN A 489 24.05 -39.20 11.84
C GLN A 489 23.07 -38.44 12.75
N LEU A 490 21.77 -38.63 12.56
CA LEU A 490 20.74 -38.14 13.45
C LEU A 490 20.51 -39.05 14.67
N GLY A 491 21.07 -40.27 14.66
CA GLY A 491 20.83 -41.29 15.69
C GLY A 491 19.51 -42.04 15.49
N LEU A 492 19.04 -42.14 14.25
CA LEU A 492 17.76 -42.73 13.86
C LEU A 492 17.97 -43.96 12.97
N GLU A 493 17.12 -44.95 13.15
CA GLU A 493 17.06 -46.15 12.31
C GLU A 493 15.81 -46.09 11.43
N PHE A 494 15.99 -45.79 10.15
CA PHE A 494 14.90 -45.77 9.18
C PHE A 494 14.60 -47.16 8.65
N GLU A 495 13.33 -47.53 8.61
CA GLU A 495 12.83 -48.74 7.97
C GLU A 495 12.21 -48.39 6.62
N LEU A 496 12.29 -49.32 5.66
CA LEU A 496 11.69 -49.14 4.34
C LEU A 496 10.57 -50.15 4.13
N GLU A 497 9.40 -49.65 3.75
CA GLU A 497 8.26 -50.47 3.37
C GLU A 497 7.97 -50.31 1.88
N LYS A 498 7.79 -51.42 1.16
CA LYS A 498 7.53 -51.39 -0.28
C LYS A 498 6.27 -50.56 -0.56
N ARG A 499 6.39 -49.59 -1.47
CA ARG A 499 5.31 -48.67 -1.85
C ARG A 499 5.26 -48.51 -3.36
N GLU A 500 4.07 -48.28 -3.90
CA GLU A 500 3.89 -47.71 -5.23
C GLU A 500 3.39 -46.27 -5.08
N ALA A 501 3.98 -45.33 -5.82
CA ALA A 501 3.61 -43.93 -5.83
C ALA A 501 3.74 -43.38 -7.26
N PRO A 502 2.87 -42.45 -7.70
CA PRO A 502 2.97 -41.90 -9.04
C PRO A 502 4.31 -41.18 -9.26
N GLY A 503 4.83 -41.30 -10.49
CA GLY A 503 6.08 -40.69 -10.90
C GLY A 503 7.34 -41.45 -10.47
N PHE A 504 7.20 -42.53 -9.71
CA PHE A 504 8.28 -43.44 -9.37
C PHE A 504 8.29 -44.69 -10.26
N LEU A 505 9.48 -45.25 -10.50
CA LEU A 505 9.65 -46.50 -11.22
C LEU A 505 9.05 -47.67 -10.42
N ARG A 506 8.25 -48.49 -11.10
CA ARG A 506 7.50 -49.59 -10.46
C ARG A 506 8.43 -50.57 -9.76
N GLY A 507 8.18 -50.81 -8.46
CA GLY A 507 9.00 -51.68 -7.63
C GLY A 507 10.32 -51.07 -7.13
N ARG A 508 10.63 -49.82 -7.50
CA ARG A 508 11.80 -49.05 -7.06
C ARG A 508 11.39 -47.83 -6.22
N CYS A 509 10.42 -48.03 -5.34
CA CYS A 509 9.88 -47.01 -4.43
C CYS A 509 9.56 -47.65 -3.07
N ALA A 510 9.83 -46.91 -1.99
CA ALA A 510 9.53 -47.32 -0.63
C ALA A 510 9.07 -46.12 0.22
N GLY A 511 8.13 -46.38 1.13
CA GLY A 511 7.84 -45.48 2.25
C GLY A 511 8.95 -45.57 3.28
N VAL A 512 9.36 -44.42 3.81
CA VAL A 512 10.35 -44.33 4.90
C VAL A 512 9.59 -44.28 6.22
N ARG A 513 9.87 -45.23 7.11
CA ARG A 513 9.26 -45.32 8.44
C ARG A 513 10.29 -45.11 9.55
N LEU A 514 9.81 -44.56 10.66
CA LEU A 514 10.53 -44.49 11.94
C LEU A 514 9.58 -44.98 13.04
N GLU A 515 9.99 -46.00 13.80
CA GLU A 515 9.19 -46.58 14.89
C GLU A 515 7.74 -46.91 14.49
N GLY A 516 7.55 -47.43 13.28
CA GLY A 516 6.24 -47.80 12.77
C GLY A 516 5.40 -46.64 12.22
N GLU A 517 5.88 -45.41 12.14
CA GLU A 517 5.19 -44.27 11.50
C GLU A 517 5.85 -43.86 10.18
N GLU A 518 5.06 -43.53 9.16
CA GLU A 518 5.59 -43.05 7.88
C GLU A 518 6.01 -41.58 7.96
N VAL A 519 7.30 -41.33 7.71
CA VAL A 519 7.92 -40.01 7.78
C VAL A 519 8.34 -39.48 6.41
N GLY A 520 8.27 -40.29 5.36
CA GLY A 520 8.71 -39.89 4.02
C GLY A 520 8.63 -40.96 2.95
N ILE A 521 9.31 -40.69 1.84
CA ILE A 521 9.36 -41.55 0.65
C ILE A 521 10.78 -41.54 0.05
N VAL A 522 11.19 -42.65 -0.55
CA VAL A 522 12.44 -42.79 -1.30
C VAL A 522 12.20 -43.64 -2.55
N GLY A 523 12.82 -43.29 -3.66
CA GLY A 523 12.71 -44.09 -4.88
C GLY A 523 13.37 -43.51 -6.12
N GLU A 524 13.35 -44.31 -7.18
CA GLU A 524 13.77 -43.92 -8.52
C GLU A 524 12.60 -43.27 -9.27
N ILE A 525 12.86 -42.19 -10.00
CA ILE A 525 11.86 -41.51 -10.84
C ILE A 525 11.64 -42.32 -12.12
N SER A 526 10.38 -42.40 -12.56
CA SER A 526 10.02 -43.19 -13.74
C SER A 526 10.56 -42.58 -15.04
N PRO A 527 10.94 -43.39 -16.05
CA PRO A 527 11.40 -42.89 -17.34
C PRO A 527 10.41 -41.94 -18.02
N GLU A 528 9.10 -42.17 -17.87
CA GLU A 528 8.06 -41.31 -18.44
C GLU A 528 8.06 -39.91 -17.83
N VAL A 529 8.38 -39.78 -16.54
CA VAL A 529 8.56 -38.47 -15.89
C VAL A 529 9.82 -37.80 -16.41
N LEU A 530 10.94 -38.52 -16.43
CA LEU A 530 12.23 -37.99 -16.90
C LEU A 530 12.15 -37.48 -18.35
N GLU A 531 11.45 -38.20 -19.22
CA GLU A 531 11.21 -37.78 -20.61
C GLU A 531 10.38 -36.49 -20.67
N LYS A 532 9.30 -36.39 -19.88
CA LYS A 532 8.46 -35.18 -19.81
C LYS A 532 9.24 -33.95 -19.38
N VAL A 533 10.08 -34.08 -18.34
CA VAL A 533 10.92 -32.98 -17.85
C VAL A 533 12.26 -32.85 -18.60
N LYS A 534 12.49 -33.67 -19.63
CA LYS A 534 13.69 -33.66 -20.50
C LYS A 534 15.01 -33.92 -19.76
N ILE A 535 14.98 -34.73 -18.71
CA ILE A 535 16.18 -35.24 -18.04
C ILE A 535 16.62 -36.55 -18.72
N ARG A 536 17.89 -36.64 -19.13
CA ARG A 536 18.42 -37.82 -19.84
C ARG A 536 18.88 -38.94 -18.92
N ASN A 537 19.38 -38.57 -17.76
CA ASN A 537 19.99 -39.47 -16.81
C ASN A 537 18.94 -39.97 -15.81
N PRO A 538 19.11 -41.19 -15.23
CA PRO A 538 18.28 -41.61 -14.11
C PRO A 538 18.34 -40.59 -12.95
N VAL A 539 17.24 -40.49 -12.21
CA VAL A 539 17.13 -39.64 -11.03
C VAL A 539 16.54 -40.48 -9.90
N ALA A 540 17.20 -40.47 -8.75
CA ALA A 540 16.70 -41.08 -7.53
C ALA A 540 16.54 -40.00 -6.44
N VAL A 541 15.44 -40.05 -5.71
CA VAL A 541 15.04 -39.01 -4.76
C VAL A 541 14.60 -39.57 -3.42
N PHE A 542 14.71 -38.77 -2.36
CA PHE A 542 13.97 -38.99 -1.12
C PHE A 542 13.38 -37.68 -0.61
N GLU A 543 12.30 -37.78 0.15
CA GLU A 543 11.75 -36.66 0.93
C GLU A 543 11.29 -37.17 2.30
N ILE A 544 11.62 -36.42 3.36
CA ILE A 544 11.24 -36.74 4.74
C ILE A 544 10.75 -35.49 5.47
N SER A 545 9.71 -35.65 6.29
CA SER A 545 9.20 -34.60 7.18
C SER A 545 10.05 -34.46 8.43
N LEU A 546 10.80 -33.36 8.54
CA LEU A 546 11.57 -33.01 9.74
C LEU A 546 10.64 -32.60 10.89
N THR A 547 9.47 -32.04 10.58
CA THR A 547 8.44 -31.75 11.59
C THR A 547 7.99 -33.03 12.29
N ARG A 548 7.55 -34.05 11.53
CA ARG A 548 7.11 -35.32 12.12
C ARG A 548 8.22 -36.03 12.89
N LEU A 549 9.45 -35.99 12.37
CA LEU A 549 10.62 -36.50 13.11
C LEU A 549 10.83 -35.77 14.43
N GLY A 550 10.73 -34.44 14.42
CA GLY A 550 10.91 -33.63 15.62
C GLY A 550 9.85 -33.91 16.68
N GLU A 551 8.57 -33.98 16.28
CA GLU A 551 7.45 -34.29 17.19
C GLU A 551 7.59 -35.69 17.80
N LYS A 552 7.90 -36.70 16.97
CA LYS A 552 8.05 -38.09 17.42
C LYS A 552 9.16 -38.25 18.47
N LEU A 553 10.26 -37.53 18.30
CA LEU A 553 11.43 -37.60 19.18
C LEU A 553 11.35 -36.64 20.38
N GLY A 554 10.25 -35.90 20.53
CA GLY A 554 10.07 -34.88 21.56
C GLY A 554 11.07 -33.72 21.42
N TRP A 555 11.56 -33.48 20.21
CA TRP A 555 12.41 -32.34 19.89
C TRP A 555 11.59 -31.10 19.58
N LEU A 556 10.37 -31.28 19.07
CA LEU A 556 9.29 -30.29 18.91
C LEU A 556 8.17 -30.66 19.87
#